data_AF-A0A9E2UW25-F1
#
_entry.id   AF-A0A9E2UW25-F1
#
_cell.length_a   1.000
_cell.length_b   1.000
_cell.length_c   1.000
_cell.angle_alpha   90.00
_cell.angle_beta   90.00
_cell.angle_gamma   90.00
#
_symmetry.space_group_name_H-M   'P 1'
#
loop_
_entity.id
_entity.type
_entity.pdbx_description
1 polymer ?
#
loop_
_entity_poly.entity_id
_entity_poly.type
_entity_poly.pdbx_seq_one_letter_code
_entity_poly.pdbx_strand_id
1 'polypeptide(L)' 'MNPTVVIGVGNRLLSDEGIGLVLLEALAREAAEFPAVDFLELGTGGMAVLHALAGRKTALILDC' A
#
# COMPACT_ATOMS: atom_id res chain seq x y z
N MET A 1 -0.55 0.99 15.64
CA MET A 1 -1.13 0.58 14.33
C MET A 1 -2.35 1.44 14.07
N ASN A 2 -2.35 2.16 12.96
CA ASN A 2 -3.48 2.99 12.56
C ASN A 2 -4.71 2.17 12.10
N PRO A 3 -5.93 2.69 12.18
CA PRO A 3 -7.12 1.95 11.74
C PRO A 3 -7.18 1.78 10.22
N THR A 4 -6.50 2.64 9.46
CA THR A 4 -6.49 2.63 7.99
C THR A 4 -5.11 2.30 7.46
N VAL A 5 -5.05 1.52 6.38
CA VAL A 5 -3.81 1.19 5.67
C VAL A 5 -3.99 1.36 4.15
N VAL A 6 -2.97 1.90 3.49
CA VAL A 6 -2.81 1.92 2.03
C VAL A 6 -1.67 0.98 1.70
N ILE A 7 -1.91 0.00 0.82
CA ILE A 7 -0.98 -1.05 0.49
C ILE A 7 -0.70 -1.00 -1.01
N GLY A 8 0.55 -0.80 -1.41
CA GLY A 8 0.98 -0.98 -2.79
C GLY A 8 1.49 -2.41 -3.02
N VAL A 9 0.99 -3.06 -4.06
CA VAL A 9 1.49 -4.33 -4.59
C VAL A 9 1.92 -4.17 -6.03
N GLY A 10 2.68 -5.15 -6.53
CA GLY A 10 3.12 -5.22 -7.92
C GLY A 10 4.64 -5.27 -8.09
N ASN A 11 5.07 -5.25 -9.35
CA ASN A 11 6.47 -5.41 -9.74
C ASN A 11 6.97 -4.26 -10.60
N ARG A 12 7.86 -3.44 -10.05
CA ARG A 12 8.46 -2.29 -10.76
C ARG A 12 9.28 -2.69 -11.99
N LEU A 13 9.71 -3.95 -12.07
CA LEU A 13 10.50 -4.46 -13.20
C LEU A 13 9.61 -4.89 -14.39
N LEU A 14 8.30 -5.01 -14.18
CA LEU A 14 7.34 -5.49 -15.18
C LEU A 14 6.41 -4.36 -15.64
N SER A 15 7.00 -3.31 -16.23
CA SER A 15 6.27 -2.22 -16.89
C SER A 15 5.15 -1.61 -16.02
N ASP A 16 3.90 -1.82 -16.42
CA ASP A 16 2.69 -1.31 -15.78
C ASP A 16 2.29 -2.08 -14.52
N GLU A 17 2.84 -3.27 -14.28
CA GLU A 17 2.63 -4.01 -13.03
C GLU A 17 3.14 -3.22 -11.81
N GLY A 18 4.03 -2.24 -12.00
CA GLY A 18 4.54 -1.37 -10.95
C GLY A 18 3.65 -0.18 -10.58
N ILE A 19 2.51 0.03 -11.27
CA ILE A 19 1.73 1.27 -11.11
C ILE A 19 1.18 1.47 -9.69
N GLY A 20 0.77 0.40 -9.01
CA GLY A 20 0.31 0.45 -7.62
C GLY A 20 1.38 0.99 -6.66
N LEU A 21 2.65 0.68 -6.93
CA LEU A 21 3.80 1.17 -6.16
C LEU A 21 4.11 2.64 -6.45
N VAL A 22 3.95 3.08 -7.70
CA VAL A 22 4.09 4.49 -8.08
C VAL A 22 3.01 5.35 -7.43
N LEU A 23 1.75 4.87 -7.41
CA LEU A 23 0.65 5.54 -6.73
C LEU A 23 0.87 5.61 -5.22
N LEU A 24 1.35 4.52 -4.61
CA LEU A 24 1.70 4.49 -3.19
C LEU A 24 2.75 5.56 -2.85
N GLU A 25 3.82 5.66 -3.63
CA GLU A 25 4.86 6.68 -3.43
C GLU A 25 4.31 8.10 -3.54
N ALA A 26 3.41 8.34 -4.50
CA ALA A 26 2.78 9.64 -4.67
C ALA A 26 1.94 10.01 -3.44
N LEU A 27 1.09 9.09 -2.95
CA LEU A 27 0.27 9.31 -1.76
C LEU A 27 1.10 9.45 -0.47
N ALA A 28 2.20 8.70 -0.37
CA ALA A 28 3.08 8.75 0.80
C ALA A 28 3.79 10.12 0.94
N ARG A 29 3.97 10.88 -0.14
CA ARG A 29 4.48 12.26 -0.08
C ARG A 29 3.51 13.21 0.63
N GLU A 30 2.22 12.89 0.61
CA GLU A 30 1.15 13.64 1.27
C GLU A 30 0.78 13.04 2.64
N ALA A 31 1.56 12.07 3.15
CA ALA A 31 1.24 11.37 4.41
C ALA A 31 1.08 12.29 5.63
N ALA A 32 1.68 13.48 5.61
CA ALA A 32 1.48 14.49 6.66
C ALA A 32 0.01 14.96 6.79
N GLU A 33 -0.76 14.91 5.71
CA GLU A 33 -2.20 15.21 5.70
C GLU A 33 -3.04 14.04 6.25
N PHE A 34 -2.46 12.84 6.31
CA PHE A 34 -3.11 11.60 6.70
C PHE A 34 -2.40 10.89 7.88
N PRO A 35 -2.27 11.52 9.06
CA PRO A 35 -1.48 10.97 10.19
C PRO A 35 -2.05 9.66 10.77
N ALA A 36 -3.31 9.34 10.48
CA ALA A 36 -3.99 8.12 10.90
C ALA A 36 -4.03 7.04 9.80
N VAL A 37 -3.18 7.14 8.79
CA VAL A 37 -3.06 6.18 7.68
C VAL A 37 -1.65 5.64 7.63
N ASP A 38 -1.51 4.31 7.57
CA ASP A 38 -0.23 3.66 7.31
C ASP A 38 -0.07 3.38 5.81
N PHE A 39 1.09 3.68 5.23
CA PHE A 39 1.42 3.40 3.83
C PHE A 39 2.45 2.27 3.77
N LEU A 40 2.13 1.16 3.11
CA LEU A 40 2.96 -0.05 3.07
C LEU A 40 3.20 -0.52 1.63
N GLU A 41 4.47 -0.75 1.26
CA GLU A 41 4.85 -1.43 0.02
C GLU A 41 5.04 -2.92 0.31
N LEU A 42 4.22 -3.78 -0.30
CA LEU A 42 4.24 -5.24 -0.08
C LEU A 42 4.65 -6.05 -1.33
N GLY A 43 5.13 -5.38 -2.38
CA GLY A 43 5.70 -6.02 -3.58
C GLY A 43 4.76 -7.07 -4.19
N THR A 44 5.31 -8.21 -4.60
CA THR A 44 4.56 -9.28 -5.30
C THR A 44 4.04 -10.39 -4.38
N GLY A 45 4.36 -10.34 -3.08
CA GLY A 45 4.06 -11.41 -2.12
C GLY A 45 2.70 -11.24 -1.45
N GLY A 46 1.62 -11.73 -2.08
CA GLY A 46 0.23 -11.56 -1.58
C GLY A 46 -0.03 -12.05 -0.13
N MET A 47 0.78 -12.96 0.41
CA MET A 47 0.64 -13.43 1.80
C MET A 47 0.95 -12.34 2.84
N ALA A 48 1.86 -11.41 2.51
CA ALA A 48 2.22 -10.31 3.41
C ALA A 48 1.04 -9.34 3.61
N VAL A 49 0.14 -9.23 2.61
CA VAL A 49 -1.08 -8.41 2.69
C VAL A 49 -1.97 -8.88 3.83
N LEU A 50 -2.16 -10.19 4.01
CA LEU A 50 -3.02 -10.72 5.07
C LEU A 50 -2.55 -10.30 6.47
N HIS A 51 -1.23 -10.28 6.69
CA HIS A 51 -0.66 -9.79 7.95
C HIS A 51 -0.82 -8.26 8.10
N ALA A 52 -0.69 -7.50 7.02
CA ALA A 52 -0.86 -6.05 7.03
C ALA A 52 -2.31 -5.61 7.30
N LEU A 53 -3.29 -6.44 6.92
CA LEU A 53 -4.72 -6.21 7.15
C LEU A 53 -5.16 -6.50 8.59
N ALA A 54 -4.41 -7.32 9.34
CA ALA A 54 -4.81 -7.76 10.67
C ALA A 54 -5.01 -6.58 11.63
N GLY A 55 -6.22 -6.48 12.20
CA GLY A 55 -6.58 -5.41 13.15
C GLY A 55 -6.85 -4.03 12.53
N ARG A 56 -6.79 -3.90 11.19
CA ARG A 56 -7.19 -2.68 10.47
C ARG A 56 -8.70 -2.66 10.28
N LYS A 57 -9.29 -1.46 10.24
CA LYS A 57 -10.71 -1.25 9.92
C LYS A 57 -10.93 -1.01 8.43
N THR A 58 -9.98 -0.34 7.79
CA THR A 58 -10.08 0.05 6.38
C THR A 58 -8.76 -0.24 5.68
N ALA A 59 -8.83 -0.79 4.47
CA ALA A 59 -7.68 -1.02 3.63
C ALA A 59 -7.95 -0.52 2.20
N LEU A 60 -6.99 0.20 1.64
CA LEU A 60 -6.92 0.53 0.22
C LEU A 60 -5.74 -0.25 -0.38
N ILE A 61 -6.01 -1.14 -1.33
CA ILE A 61 -4.98 -1.92 -2.02
C ILE A 61 -4.82 -1.34 -3.42
N LEU A 62 -3.58 -1.01 -3.77
CA LEU A 62 -3.18 -0.46 -5.06
C LEU A 62 -2.45 -1.56 -5.82
N ASP A 63 -3.04 -1.99 -6.92
CA ASP A 63 -2.53 -3.04 -7.82
C ASP A 63 -2.66 -2.56 -9.28
N CYS A 64 -2.06 -3.28 -10.23
CA CYS A 64 -2.09 -2.95 -11.66
C CYS A 64 -3.43 -3.22 -12.35
#